data_AF-A0A2T0LJ39-F1
#
_entry.id   AF-A0A2T0LJ39-F1
#
_cell.length_a   1.000
_cell.length_b   1.000
_cell.length_c   1.000
_cell.angle_alpha   90.00
_cell.angle_beta   90.00
_cell.angle_gamma   90.00
#
_symmetry.space_group_name_H-M   'P 1'
#
loop_
_entity.id
_entity.type
_entity.pdbx_description
1 polymer ?
#
loop_
_entity_poly.entity_id
_entity_poly.type
_entity_poly.pdbx_seq_one_letter_code
_entity_poly.pdbx_strand_id
1 'polypeptide(L)'
;MNWLEDWFSRLISGFAWMAIFIILFWIALILVLMFRELFSPDDRFQFREYMSRVWRRLLISYEAVSYGGLIVIPVLMLIAEEGVSTYGMSLVAAIVLSAAGLYVRRYAGYWPWGKKLLP
;
A
#
# COMPACT_ATOMS: atom_id res chain seq x y z
N MET A 1 30.81 -13.58 1.27
CA MET A 1 29.52 -12.90 1.48
C MET A 1 28.67 -13.78 2.38
N ASN A 2 28.13 -13.20 3.46
CA ASN A 2 27.30 -13.93 4.40
C ASN A 2 25.91 -14.08 3.80
N TRP A 3 25.44 -15.32 3.63
CA TRP A 3 24.12 -15.64 3.05
C TRP A 3 22.95 -14.86 3.68
N LEU A 4 23.10 -14.45 4.95
CA LEU A 4 22.14 -13.65 5.70
C LEU A 4 22.07 -12.19 5.22
N GLU A 5 23.20 -11.59 4.83
CA GLU A 5 23.24 -10.23 4.27
C GLU A 5 22.54 -10.18 2.90
N ASP A 6 22.77 -11.17 2.04
CA ASP A 6 22.11 -11.28 0.74
C ASP A 6 20.60 -11.50 0.89
N TRP A 7 20.18 -12.29 1.88
CA TRP A 7 18.76 -12.49 2.19
C TRP A 7 18.10 -11.19 2.68
N PHE A 8 18.69 -10.50 3.66
CA PHE A 8 18.17 -9.23 4.17
C PHE A 8 18.13 -8.14 3.10
N SER A 9 19.16 -8.05 2.26
CA SER A 9 19.23 -7.09 1.15
C SER A 9 18.08 -7.29 0.15
N ARG A 10 17.82 -8.54 -0.25
CA ARG A 10 16.70 -8.87 -1.15
C ARG A 10 15.34 -8.60 -0.52
N LEU A 11 15.19 -8.88 0.78
CA LEU A 11 13.98 -8.57 1.52
C LEU A 11 13.73 -7.05 1.55
N ILE A 12 14.74 -6.26 1.91
CA ILE A 12 14.67 -4.79 1.94
C ILE A 12 14.34 -4.24 0.56
N SER A 13 14.92 -4.80 -0.50
CA SER A 13 14.59 -4.45 -1.89
C SER A 13 13.11 -4.69 -2.20
N GLY A 14 12.55 -5.83 -1.78
CA GLY A 14 11.13 -6.13 -1.92
C GLY A 14 10.23 -5.13 -1.19
N PHE A 15 10.59 -4.75 0.04
CA PHE A 15 9.88 -3.69 0.78
C PHE A 15 10.01 -2.32 0.11
N ALA A 16 11.18 -1.97 -0.41
CA ALA A 16 11.40 -0.71 -1.10
C ALA A 16 10.50 -0.59 -2.33
N TRP A 17 10.43 -1.63 -3.16
CA TRP A 17 9.53 -1.67 -4.31
C TRP A 17 8.06 -1.51 -3.90
N MET A 18 7.62 -2.26 -2.89
CA MET A 18 6.26 -2.14 -2.35
C MET A 18 5.96 -0.72 -1.87
N ALA A 19 6.87 -0.11 -1.11
CA ALA A 19 6.71 1.26 -0.61
C ALA A 19 6.63 2.28 -1.74
N ILE A 20 7.46 2.12 -2.79
CA ILE A 20 7.42 2.98 -3.99
C ILE A 20 6.06 2.84 -4.67
N PHE A 21 5.55 1.63 -4.89
CA PHE A 21 4.23 1.43 -5.50
C PHE A 21 3.10 2.04 -4.67
N ILE A 22 3.16 1.91 -3.33
CA ILE A 22 2.18 2.53 -2.42
C ILE A 22 2.19 4.05 -2.60
N ILE A 23 3.37 4.67 -2.58
CA ILE A 23 3.52 6.13 -2.70
C ILE A 23 3.05 6.60 -4.08
N LEU A 24 3.44 5.92 -5.16
CA LEU A 24 3.02 6.28 -6.52
C LEU A 24 1.50 6.20 -6.68
N PHE A 25 0.89 5.12 -6.21
CA PHE A 25 -0.56 4.96 -6.27
C PHE A 25 -1.28 5.99 -5.37
N TRP A 26 -0.71 6.31 -4.21
CA TRP A 26 -1.21 7.36 -3.34
C TRP A 26 -1.17 8.74 -3.99
N ILE A 27 -0.06 9.10 -4.62
CA ILE A 27 0.09 10.36 -5.36
C ILE A 27 -0.97 10.45 -6.46
N ALA A 28 -1.19 9.39 -7.23
CA ALA A 28 -2.24 9.35 -8.24
C ALA A 28 -3.63 9.64 -7.63
N LEU A 29 -3.95 9.04 -6.48
CA LEU A 29 -5.21 9.30 -5.76
C LEU A 29 -5.32 10.73 -5.22
N ILE A 30 -4.21 11.33 -4.78
CA ILE A 30 -4.16 12.74 -4.36
C ILE A 30 -4.42 13.65 -5.56
N LEU A 31 -3.78 13.40 -6.71
CA LEU A 31 -3.99 14.21 -7.90
C LEU A 31 -5.47 14.24 -8.27
N VAL A 32 -6.12 13.07 -8.32
CA VAL A 32 -7.58 12.97 -8.56
C VAL A 32 -8.38 13.80 -7.55
N LEU A 33 -7.99 13.75 -6.27
CA LEU A 33 -8.68 14.48 -5.22
C LEU A 33 -8.48 16.00 -5.35
N MET A 34 -7.27 16.43 -5.70
CA MET A 34 -6.92 17.82 -5.92
C MET A 34 -7.65 18.38 -7.14
N PHE A 35 -7.71 17.63 -8.24
CA PHE A 35 -8.54 17.97 -9.40
C PHE A 35 -9.99 18.17 -8.98
N ARG A 36 -10.56 17.25 -8.20
CA ARG A 36 -11.95 17.36 -7.75
C ARG A 36 -12.19 18.60 -6.87
N GLU A 37 -11.23 18.97 -6.05
CA GLU A 37 -11.32 20.15 -5.19
C GLU A 37 -11.15 21.46 -5.97
N LEU A 38 -10.25 21.48 -6.96
CA LEU A 38 -9.98 22.67 -7.79
C LEU A 38 -11.17 23.05 -8.67
N PHE A 39 -11.94 22.06 -9.12
CA PHE A 39 -13.16 22.25 -9.93
C PHE A 39 -14.45 22.21 -9.09
N SER A 40 -14.33 22.23 -7.76
CA SER A 40 -15.49 22.33 -6.87
C SER A 40 -15.98 23.79 -6.81
N PRO A 41 -17.27 24.06 -7.07
CA PRO A 41 -17.83 25.42 -6.97
C PRO A 41 -17.95 25.93 -5.53
N ASP A 42 -17.66 25.10 -4.52
CA ASP A 42 -17.84 25.42 -3.11
C ASP A 42 -16.53 26.02 -2.54
N ASP A 43 -16.57 27.31 -2.19
CA ASP A 43 -15.42 28.11 -1.69
C ASP A 43 -15.01 27.78 -0.23
N ARG A 44 -15.54 26.70 0.34
CA ARG A 44 -15.35 26.31 1.75
C ARG A 44 -14.29 25.22 1.89
N PHE A 45 -13.05 25.54 1.55
CA PHE A 45 -11.94 24.63 1.77
C PHE A 45 -11.66 24.41 3.27
N GLN A 46 -12.03 23.23 3.79
CA GLN A 46 -11.70 22.83 5.15
C GLN A 46 -10.44 21.94 5.16
N PHE A 47 -9.30 22.54 5.55
CA PHE A 47 -8.00 21.85 5.56
C PHE A 47 -8.02 20.53 6.35
N ARG A 48 -8.68 20.49 7.51
CA ARG A 48 -8.78 19.29 8.36
C ARG A 48 -9.51 18.14 7.63
N GLU A 49 -10.58 18.46 6.91
CA GLU A 49 -11.35 17.46 6.16
C GLU A 49 -10.59 17.00 4.92
N TYR A 50 -9.90 17.91 4.24
CA TYR A 50 -8.99 17.58 3.15
C TYR A 50 -7.87 16.63 3.61
N MET A 51 -7.20 16.93 4.72
CA MET A 51 -6.14 16.07 5.27
C MET A 51 -6.65 14.70 5.72
N SER A 52 -7.85 14.63 6.29
CA SER A 52 -8.52 13.35 6.57
C SER A 52 -8.74 12.54 5.29
N ARG A 53 -9.20 13.16 4.20
CA ARG A 53 -9.38 12.49 2.92
C ARG A 53 -8.04 12.01 2.33
N VAL A 54 -6.99 12.83 2.39
CA VAL A 54 -5.63 12.48 1.92
C VAL A 54 -5.05 11.30 2.71
N TRP A 55 -5.16 11.33 4.03
CA TRP A 55 -4.76 10.22 4.91
C TRP A 55 -5.53 8.93 4.56
N ARG A 56 -6.83 9.05 4.32
CA ARG A 56 -7.65 7.91 3.91
C ARG A 56 -7.19 7.31 2.59
N ARG A 57 -6.78 8.13 1.61
CA ARG A 57 -6.21 7.64 0.35
C ARG A 57 -4.89 6.91 0.56
N LEU A 58 -4.07 7.31 1.54
CA LEU A 58 -2.82 6.62 1.88
C LEU A 58 -3.07 5.21 2.40
N LEU A 59 -4.09 5.07 3.27
CA LEU A 59 -4.49 3.75 3.78
C LEU A 59 -5.04 2.86 2.65
N ILE A 60 -5.87 3.42 1.76
CA ILE A 60 -6.37 2.70 0.58
C ILE A 60 -5.22 2.24 -0.31
N SER A 61 -4.23 3.10 -0.58
CA SER A 61 -3.09 2.72 -1.41
C SER A 61 -2.24 1.65 -0.77
N TYR A 62 -2.04 1.74 0.54
CA TYR A 62 -1.34 0.72 1.31
C TYR A 62 -2.05 -0.64 1.19
N GLU A 63 -3.36 -0.70 1.43
CA GLU A 63 -4.17 -1.91 1.33
C GLU A 63 -4.15 -2.49 -0.09
N ALA A 64 -4.34 -1.63 -1.10
CA ALA A 64 -4.40 -2.05 -2.48
C ALA A 64 -3.09 -2.72 -2.92
N VAL A 65 -1.94 -2.16 -2.54
CA VAL A 65 -0.63 -2.71 -2.91
C VAL A 65 -0.24 -3.90 -2.03
N SER A 66 -0.50 -3.87 -0.73
CA SER A 66 -0.17 -4.99 0.17
C SER A 66 -1.01 -6.24 -0.13
N TYR A 67 -2.34 -6.09 -0.17
CA TYR A 67 -3.25 -7.20 -0.47
C TYR A 67 -3.23 -7.58 -1.95
N GLY A 68 -3.15 -6.60 -2.85
CA GLY A 68 -2.98 -6.86 -4.28
C GLY A 68 -1.67 -7.59 -4.56
N GLY A 69 -0.59 -7.25 -3.84
CA GLY A 69 0.71 -7.92 -3.92
C GLY A 69 0.64 -9.42 -3.65
N LEU A 70 -0.24 -9.86 -2.73
CA LEU A 70 -0.46 -11.29 -2.45
C LEU A 70 -1.04 -12.07 -3.64
N ILE A 71 -1.71 -11.40 -4.57
CA ILE A 71 -2.29 -12.03 -5.76
C ILE A 71 -1.40 -11.79 -6.98
N VAL A 72 -0.93 -10.56 -7.17
CA VAL A 72 -0.14 -10.17 -8.34
C VAL A 72 1.24 -10.81 -8.33
N ILE A 73 1.93 -10.89 -7.19
CA ILE A 73 3.28 -11.45 -7.14
C ILE A 73 3.32 -12.94 -7.47
N PRO A 74 2.43 -13.81 -6.93
CA PRO A 74 2.40 -15.21 -7.35
C PRO A 74 2.08 -15.39 -8.83
N VAL A 75 1.17 -14.58 -9.38
CA VAL A 75 0.88 -14.62 -10.83
C VAL A 75 2.14 -14.24 -11.64
N LEU A 76 2.87 -13.22 -11.22
CA LEU A 76 4.14 -12.85 -11.85
C LEU A 76 5.20 -13.95 -11.70
N MET A 77 5.25 -14.66 -10.56
CA MET A 77 6.16 -15.81 -10.37
C MET A 77 5.85 -16.97 -11.30
N LEU A 78 4.58 -17.20 -11.64
CA LEU A 78 4.18 -18.27 -12.57
C LEU A 78 4.51 -17.93 -14.03
N ILE A 79 4.58 -16.65 -14.36
CA ILE A 79 4.83 -16.16 -15.72
C ILE A 79 6.33 -15.90 -15.94
N ALA A 80 7.08 -15.56 -14.90
CA ALA A 80 8.50 -15.25 -14.99
C ALA A 80 9.37 -16.52 -14.96
N GLU A 81 10.01 -16.83 -16.08
CA GLU A 81 10.97 -17.95 -16.19
C GLU A 81 12.30 -17.66 -15.45
N GLU A 82 12.66 -16.38 -15.27
CA GLU A 82 13.85 -15.93 -14.54
C GLU A 82 13.48 -14.98 -13.39
N GLY A 83 14.15 -15.10 -12.23
CA GLY A 83 13.97 -14.17 -11.10
C GLY A 83 13.01 -14.60 -9.99
N VAL A 84 12.63 -15.89 -9.95
CA VAL A 84 11.76 -16.49 -8.91
C VAL A 84 12.20 -16.12 -7.48
N SER A 85 13.51 -16.03 -7.21
CA SER A 85 14.00 -15.66 -5.87
C SER A 85 13.67 -14.22 -5.47
N THR A 86 13.61 -13.30 -6.43
CA THR A 86 13.32 -11.88 -6.18
C THR A 86 11.83 -11.70 -5.91
N TYR A 87 10.99 -12.29 -6.75
CA TYR A 87 9.54 -12.27 -6.55
C TYR A 87 9.12 -13.02 -5.27
N GLY A 88 9.82 -14.10 -4.90
CA GLY A 88 9.60 -14.79 -3.63
C GLY A 88 9.83 -13.89 -2.41
N MET A 89 10.87 -13.06 -2.43
CA MET A 89 11.11 -12.09 -1.34
C MET A 89 10.08 -10.95 -1.34
N SER A 90 9.64 -10.50 -2.52
CA SER A 90 8.54 -9.54 -2.62
C SER A 90 7.23 -10.11 -2.07
N LEU A 91 6.99 -11.42 -2.23
CA LEU A 91 5.82 -12.10 -1.66
C LEU A 91 5.89 -12.12 -0.13
N VAL A 92 7.05 -12.44 0.45
CA VAL A 92 7.28 -12.36 1.90
C VAL A 92 7.02 -10.94 2.39
N ALA A 93 7.54 -9.93 1.69
CA ALA A 93 7.27 -8.53 2.02
C ALA A 93 5.77 -8.18 1.95
N ALA A 94 5.04 -8.68 0.93
CA ALA A 94 3.60 -8.48 0.81
C ALA A 94 2.82 -9.13 1.97
N ILE A 95 3.24 -10.31 2.44
CA ILE A 95 2.66 -10.98 3.61
C ILE A 95 2.87 -10.14 4.87
N VAL A 96 4.10 -9.68 5.10
CA VAL A 96 4.43 -8.86 6.28
C VAL A 96 3.68 -7.53 6.27
N LEU A 97 3.64 -6.85 5.11
CA LEU A 97 2.85 -5.62 4.94
C LEU A 97 1.36 -5.88 5.16
N SER A 98 0.81 -6.98 4.63
CA SER A 98 -0.60 -7.32 4.85
C SER A 98 -0.91 -7.55 6.33
N ALA A 99 -0.02 -8.23 7.05
CA ALA A 99 -0.15 -8.45 8.49
C ALA A 99 -0.06 -7.14 9.29
N ALA A 100 0.91 -6.28 8.96
CA ALA A 100 1.04 -4.95 9.55
C ALA A 100 -0.19 -4.09 9.27
N GLY A 101 -0.74 -4.15 8.06
CA GLY A 101 -2.00 -3.48 7.68
C GLY A 101 -3.18 -3.94 8.52
N LEU A 102 -3.32 -5.24 8.76
CA LEU A 102 -4.36 -5.80 9.63
C LEU A 102 -4.19 -5.37 11.09
N TYR A 103 -2.94 -5.24 11.56
CA TYR A 103 -2.67 -4.71 12.89
C TYR A 103 -3.05 -3.22 12.98
N VAL A 104 -2.60 -2.39 12.04
CA VAL A 104 -2.95 -0.97 11.98
C VAL A 104 -4.46 -0.78 11.88
N ARG A 105 -5.17 -1.63 11.11
CA ARG A 105 -6.63 -1.65 11.01
C ARG A 105 -7.31 -1.75 12.37
N ARG A 106 -6.75 -2.55 13.28
CA ARG A 106 -7.31 -2.78 14.62
C ARG A 106 -7.27 -1.51 15.49
N TYR A 107 -6.27 -0.65 15.29
CA TYR A 107 -6.10 0.58 16.07
C TYR A 107 -6.64 1.84 15.39
N ALA A 108 -6.66 1.87 14.05
CA ALA A 108 -7.09 3.04 13.30
C ALA A 108 -8.60 3.32 13.38
N GLY A 109 -9.41 2.37 13.87
CA GLY A 109 -10.86 2.54 14.17
C GLY A 109 -11.77 2.85 12.96
N TYR A 110 -11.19 3.18 11.81
CA TYR A 110 -11.87 3.57 10.58
C TYR A 110 -11.21 2.89 9.37
N TRP A 111 -11.99 2.10 8.64
CA TRP A 111 -11.59 1.45 7.39
C TRP A 111 -12.40 2.03 6.22
N PRO A 112 -11.82 2.17 5.01
CA PRO A 112 -12.55 2.68 3.85
C PRO A 112 -13.65 1.72 3.35
N TRP A 113 -13.47 0.41 3.55
CA TRP A 113 -14.36 -0.65 3.05
C TRP A 113 -15.05 -1.49 4.14
N GLY A 114 -14.73 -1.22 5.41
CA GLY A 114 -15.22 -2.01 6.55
C GLY A 114 -16.13 -1.16 7.42
N LYS A 115 -17.37 -1.60 7.59
CA LYS A 115 -18.22 -1.10 8.69
C LYS A 115 -17.43 -1.28 9.99
N LYS A 116 -17.52 -0.28 10.87
CA LYS A 116 -17.06 -0.35 12.26
C LYS A 116 -17.46 -1.72 12.83
N LEU A 117 -16.51 -2.63 12.96
CA LEU A 117 -16.62 -3.71 13.93
C LEU A 117 -16.25 -3.07 15.26
N LEU A 118 -17.18 -2.29 15.79
CA LEU A 118 -17.23 -2.02 17.22
C LEU A 118 -17.81 -3.29 17.88
N PRO A 119 -17.30 -3.72 19.05
CA PRO A 119 -18.15 -4.42 20.00
C PRO A 119 -19.32 -3.51 20.45
#